data_AF-T0Z0V0-F1
#
_entry.id   AF-T0Z0V0-F1
#
_cell.length_a   1.000
_cell.length_b   1.000
_cell.length_c   1.000
_cell.angle_alpha   90.00
_cell.angle_beta   90.00
_cell.angle_gamma   90.00
#
_symmetry.space_group_name_H-M   'P 1'
#
loop_
_entity.id
_entity.type
_entity.pdbx_description
1 polymer ?
#
loop_
_entity_poly.entity_id
_entity_poly.type
_entity_poly.pdbx_seq_one_letter_code
_entity_poly.pdbx_strand_id
1 'polypeptide(L)'
;AQYTIGKAADTFCPMGPGVVLAEEIPDPQRLDLATYLNGERVQSGSTADMIFSVAESISFISQVITLEPGDIIATGTPAGVGYKRIPPRFLTPGDLIEVEVLGVAGSQIQWSRGDVSPGRPVVIRPRAGPDRLR
;
A
#
# COMPACT_ATOMS: atom_id res chain seq x y z
N ALA A 1 15.83 -17.18 4.92
CA ALA A 1 15.96 -16.20 3.82
C ALA A 1 15.79 -14.79 4.39
N GLN A 2 16.43 -13.78 3.82
CA GLN A 2 16.29 -12.37 4.20
C GLN A 2 15.44 -11.64 3.16
N TYR A 3 14.53 -10.76 3.57
CA TYR A 3 13.58 -10.10 2.65
C TYR A 3 13.88 -8.63 2.37
N THR A 4 14.68 -7.97 3.20
CA THR A 4 14.91 -6.52 3.13
C THR A 4 15.47 -6.07 1.78
N ILE A 5 16.50 -6.75 1.27
CA ILE A 5 17.15 -6.39 0.00
C ILE A 5 16.16 -6.45 -1.18
N GLY A 6 15.24 -7.40 -1.19
CA GLY A 6 14.22 -7.52 -2.24
C GLY A 6 13.09 -6.49 -2.16
N LYS A 7 13.07 -5.65 -1.12
CA LYS A 7 12.01 -4.66 -0.84
C LYS A 7 12.53 -3.23 -0.68
N ALA A 8 13.84 -3.04 -0.67
CA ALA A 8 14.49 -1.76 -0.37
C ALA A 8 15.12 -1.08 -1.60
N ALA A 9 14.87 -1.58 -2.81
CA ALA A 9 15.31 -0.90 -4.03
C ALA A 9 14.62 0.47 -4.16
N ASP A 10 15.28 1.39 -4.84
CA ASP A 10 14.68 2.67 -5.21
C ASP A 10 13.27 2.43 -5.76
N THR A 11 12.32 3.27 -5.35
CA THR A 11 10.91 3.25 -5.78
C THR A 11 10.00 2.18 -5.16
N PHE A 12 10.50 1.25 -4.34
CA PHE A 12 9.73 0.07 -3.86
C PHE A 12 8.83 0.32 -2.65
N CYS A 13 8.83 1.52 -2.09
CA CYS A 13 7.95 1.92 -0.98
C CYS A 13 7.13 3.18 -1.34
N PRO A 14 6.18 3.09 -2.29
CA PRO A 14 5.28 4.21 -2.56
C PRO A 14 4.35 4.47 -1.37
N MET A 15 4.23 5.73 -0.98
CA MET A 15 3.39 6.19 0.14
C MET A 15 2.69 7.50 -0.23
N GLY A 16 1.51 7.76 0.33
CA GLY A 16 0.75 9.01 0.12
C GLY A 16 -0.70 8.75 -0.29
N PRO A 17 -1.36 9.69 -1.00
CA PRO A 17 -0.88 11.04 -1.34
C PRO A 17 -0.78 11.99 -0.13
N GLY A 18 -1.28 11.58 1.03
CA GLY A 18 -1.17 12.31 2.30
C GLY A 18 -1.24 11.36 3.49
N VAL A 19 -1.37 11.94 4.69
CA VAL A 19 -1.60 11.19 5.94
C VAL A 19 -3.00 11.55 6.43
N VAL A 20 -3.81 10.52 6.68
CA VAL A 20 -5.13 10.68 7.31
C VAL A 20 -4.96 10.59 8.81
N LEU A 21 -5.59 11.50 9.56
CA LEU A 21 -5.43 11.54 11.00
C LEU A 21 -6.20 10.40 11.66
N ALA A 22 -5.69 9.91 12.80
CA ALA A 22 -6.32 8.80 13.52
C ALA A 22 -7.76 9.11 13.96
N GLU A 23 -8.08 10.36 14.25
CA GLU A 23 -9.43 10.81 14.62
C GLU A 23 -10.45 10.75 13.46
N GLU A 24 -9.97 10.74 12.21
CA GLU A 24 -10.81 10.59 11.02
C GLU A 24 -11.12 9.11 10.71
N ILE A 25 -10.47 8.17 11.41
CA ILE A 25 -10.62 6.73 11.26
C ILE A 25 -11.28 6.14 12.51
N PRO A 26 -12.59 5.80 12.47
CA PRO A 26 -13.28 5.27 13.65
C PRO A 26 -12.67 3.97 14.19
N ASP A 27 -12.18 3.10 13.31
CA ASP A 27 -11.55 1.84 13.67
C ASP A 27 -10.52 1.41 12.61
N PRO A 28 -9.20 1.45 12.90
CA PRO A 28 -8.17 1.03 11.94
C PRO A 28 -8.19 -0.47 11.64
N GLN A 29 -8.88 -1.27 12.47
CA GLN A 29 -9.05 -2.71 12.28
C GLN A 29 -10.26 -3.07 11.42
N ARG A 30 -10.98 -2.08 10.88
CA ARG A 30 -12.13 -2.27 10.00
C ARG A 30 -12.06 -1.41 8.75
N LEU A 31 -10.97 -1.55 8.01
CA LEU A 31 -10.71 -0.86 6.75
C LEU A 31 -10.65 -1.86 5.61
N ASP A 32 -11.35 -1.58 4.52
CA ASP A 32 -11.27 -2.38 3.30
C ASP A 32 -10.24 -1.80 2.35
N LEU A 33 -9.43 -2.65 1.74
CA LEU A 33 -8.37 -2.27 0.81
C LEU A 33 -8.54 -2.96 -0.53
N ALA A 34 -8.19 -2.25 -1.60
CA ALA A 34 -8.14 -2.79 -2.95
C ALA A 34 -6.85 -2.39 -3.65
N THR A 35 -6.33 -3.33 -4.45
CA THR A 35 -5.24 -3.07 -5.40
C THR A 35 -5.72 -3.39 -6.81
N TYR A 36 -5.46 -2.48 -7.74
CA TYR A 36 -5.77 -2.62 -9.15
C TYR A 36 -4.48 -2.66 -9.96
N LEU A 37 -4.45 -3.50 -10.99
CA LEU A 37 -3.38 -3.57 -11.98
C LEU A 37 -4.00 -3.32 -13.35
N ASN A 38 -3.66 -2.19 -13.98
CA ASN A 38 -4.23 -1.76 -15.25
C ASN A 38 -5.78 -1.76 -15.23
N GLY A 39 -6.37 -1.28 -14.13
CA GLY A 39 -7.82 -1.24 -13.90
C GLY A 39 -8.46 -2.56 -13.44
N GLU A 40 -7.74 -3.69 -13.48
CA GLU A 40 -8.22 -4.98 -12.97
C GLU A 40 -7.99 -5.09 -11.46
N ARG A 41 -9.03 -5.37 -10.67
CA ARG A 41 -8.87 -5.58 -9.22
C ARG A 41 -8.12 -6.89 -8.96
N VAL A 42 -6.87 -6.78 -8.49
CA VAL A 42 -5.98 -7.92 -8.23
C VAL A 42 -5.84 -8.29 -6.76
N GLN A 43 -6.14 -7.38 -5.84
CA GLN A 43 -6.26 -7.67 -4.41
C GLN A 43 -7.49 -6.99 -3.83
N SER A 44 -8.09 -7.64 -2.83
CA SER A 44 -9.19 -7.12 -2.03
C SER A 44 -9.13 -7.79 -0.68
N GLY A 45 -9.20 -7.03 0.40
CA GLY A 45 -9.23 -7.60 1.74
C GLY A 45 -9.58 -6.54 2.79
N SER A 46 -9.80 -6.99 4.02
CA SER A 46 -10.11 -6.13 5.15
C SER A 46 -8.99 -6.17 6.18
N THR A 47 -8.74 -5.07 6.89
CA THR A 47 -7.85 -5.11 8.07
C THR A 47 -8.43 -6.02 9.15
N ALA A 48 -9.74 -6.28 9.17
CA ALA A 48 -10.35 -7.24 10.10
C ALA A 48 -9.76 -8.66 9.96
N ASP A 49 -9.17 -9.00 8.81
CA ASP A 49 -8.55 -10.30 8.54
C ASP A 49 -7.04 -10.36 8.91
N MET A 50 -6.48 -9.28 9.48
CA MET A 50 -5.08 -9.27 9.90
C MET A 50 -4.85 -10.27 11.03
N ILE A 51 -3.78 -11.07 10.90
CA ILE A 51 -3.37 -12.04 11.92
C ILE A 51 -2.96 -11.35 13.23
N PHE A 52 -2.31 -10.19 13.10
CA PHE A 52 -1.96 -9.31 14.21
C PHE A 52 -2.57 -7.94 13.92
N SER A 53 -3.37 -7.43 14.84
CA SER A 53 -3.99 -6.11 14.73
C SER A 53 -2.95 -4.99 14.66
N VAL A 54 -3.40 -3.78 14.29
CA VAL A 54 -2.54 -2.58 14.30
C VAL A 54 -1.96 -2.34 15.70
N ALA A 55 -2.79 -2.45 16.74
CA ALA A 55 -2.35 -2.26 18.12
C ALA A 55 -1.35 -3.34 18.58
N GLU A 56 -1.59 -4.61 18.25
CA GLU A 56 -0.66 -5.71 18.56
C GLU A 56 0.68 -5.53 17.84
N SER A 57 0.66 -5.11 16.58
CA SER A 57 1.87 -4.86 15.80
C SER A 57 2.72 -3.75 16.43
N ILE A 58 2.12 -2.63 16.81
CA ILE A 58 2.81 -1.52 17.50
C ILE A 58 3.39 -2.00 18.83
N SER A 59 2.57 -2.66 19.65
CA SER A 59 2.98 -3.17 20.97
C SER A 59 4.16 -4.14 20.85
N PHE A 60 4.12 -5.08 19.91
CA PHE A 60 5.20 -6.04 19.71
C PHE A 60 6.49 -5.37 19.24
N ILE A 61 6.41 -4.48 18.25
CA ILE A 61 7.59 -3.78 17.71
C ILE A 61 8.26 -2.94 18.80
N SER A 62 7.47 -2.23 19.63
CA SER A 62 7.99 -1.39 20.73
C SER A 62 8.76 -2.15 21.82
N GLN A 63 8.59 -3.47 21.90
CA GLN A 63 9.35 -4.31 22.85
C GLN A 63 10.75 -4.65 22.32
N VAL A 64 10.99 -4.48 21.01
CA VAL A 64 12.24 -4.86 20.33
C VAL A 64 13.06 -3.65 19.92
N ILE A 65 12.40 -2.56 19.51
CA ILE A 65 13.03 -1.30 19.10
C ILE A 65 12.26 -0.11 19.67
N THR A 66 12.97 0.98 19.94
CA THR A 66 12.33 2.27 20.25
C THR A 66 11.60 2.78 19.01
N LEU A 67 10.33 3.11 19.16
CA LEU A 67 9.55 3.80 18.12
C LEU A 67 9.75 5.31 18.25
N GLU A 68 10.10 5.95 17.15
CA GLU A 68 10.32 7.39 17.07
C GLU A 68 9.18 8.09 16.30
N PRO A 69 8.86 9.35 16.61
CA PRO A 69 7.95 10.14 15.80
C PRO A 69 8.41 10.20 14.34
N GLY A 70 7.55 9.77 13.42
CA GLY A 70 7.86 9.66 11.99
C GLY A 70 8.15 8.24 11.52
N ASP A 71 8.22 7.25 12.41
CA ASP A 71 8.30 5.84 12.03
C ASP A 71 7.07 5.39 11.24
N ILE A 72 7.30 4.51 10.27
CA ILE A 72 6.26 3.96 9.38
C ILE A 72 6.27 2.44 9.47
N ILE A 73 5.11 1.87 9.78
CA ILE A 73 4.91 0.41 9.90
C ILE A 73 4.05 -0.06 8.73
N ALA A 74 4.63 -0.85 7.83
CA ALA A 74 3.86 -1.56 6.80
C ALA A 74 3.23 -2.83 7.41
N THR A 75 1.92 -2.81 7.62
CA THR A 75 1.18 -3.80 8.44
C THR A 75 0.85 -5.11 7.74
N GLY A 76 1.25 -5.28 6.47
CA GLY A 76 1.06 -6.51 5.70
C GLY A 76 0.29 -6.28 4.40
N THR A 77 -0.15 -7.37 3.76
CA THR A 77 -0.90 -7.32 2.50
C THR A 77 -1.93 -8.45 2.46
N PRO A 78 -3.15 -8.21 1.95
CA PRO A 78 -4.16 -9.26 1.78
C PRO A 78 -3.78 -10.25 0.65
N ALA A 79 -4.60 -11.28 0.48
CA ALA A 79 -4.42 -12.26 -0.60
C ALA A 79 -4.45 -11.62 -2.01
N GLY A 80 -3.89 -12.34 -2.99
CA GLY A 80 -3.91 -11.93 -4.41
C GLY A 80 -2.56 -11.45 -4.98
N VAL A 81 -1.49 -11.46 -4.17
CA VAL A 81 -0.14 -11.12 -4.62
C VAL A 81 0.30 -11.96 -5.82
N GLY A 82 0.97 -11.30 -6.77
CA GLY A 82 1.33 -11.88 -8.07
C GLY A 82 2.10 -13.20 -8.03
N TYR A 83 3.04 -13.33 -7.08
CA TYR A 83 3.85 -14.54 -6.87
C TYR A 83 3.02 -15.79 -6.49
N LYS A 84 1.86 -15.60 -5.85
CA LYS A 84 0.99 -16.70 -5.38
C LYS A 84 -0.07 -17.12 -6.40
N ARG A 85 -0.14 -16.43 -7.55
CA ARG A 85 -1.08 -16.76 -8.65
C ARG A 85 -0.58 -17.97 -9.44
N ILE A 86 -1.50 -18.62 -10.15
CA ILE A 86 -1.22 -19.77 -11.02
C ILE A 86 -1.81 -19.46 -12.40
N PRO A 87 -1.01 -19.11 -13.42
CA PRO A 87 0.45 -18.88 -13.36
C PRO A 87 0.82 -17.62 -12.54
N PRO A 88 2.07 -17.50 -12.03
CA PRO A 88 2.55 -16.29 -11.38
C PRO A 88 2.46 -15.08 -12.33
N ARG A 89 2.10 -13.92 -11.78
CA ARG A 89 1.99 -12.66 -12.52
C ARG A 89 2.88 -11.61 -11.86
N PHE A 90 3.90 -11.14 -12.58
CA PHE A 90 4.79 -10.08 -12.11
C PHE A 90 4.58 -8.79 -12.89
N LEU A 91 5.02 -7.68 -12.32
CA LEU A 91 4.93 -6.37 -12.94
C LEU A 91 5.91 -6.25 -14.11
N THR A 92 5.43 -5.69 -15.19
CA THR A 92 6.17 -5.37 -16.41
C THR A 92 6.28 -3.85 -16.60
N PRO A 93 7.26 -3.36 -17.37
CA PRO A 93 7.34 -1.94 -17.69
C PRO A 93 6.04 -1.42 -18.31
N GLY A 94 5.54 -0.28 -17.84
CA GLY A 94 4.28 0.30 -18.31
C GLY A 94 3.04 -0.10 -17.50
N ASP A 95 3.14 -1.08 -16.60
CA ASP A 95 2.05 -1.42 -15.70
C ASP A 95 1.72 -0.27 -14.73
N LEU A 96 0.43 0.00 -14.58
CA LEU A 96 -0.14 0.93 -13.61
C LEU A 96 -0.77 0.15 -12.45
N ILE A 97 -0.30 0.42 -11.25
CA ILE A 97 -0.88 -0.06 -9.99
C ILE A 97 -1.64 1.08 -9.35
N GLU A 98 -2.85 0.78 -8.87
CA GLU A 98 -3.62 1.69 -8.03
C GLU A 98 -3.88 0.98 -6.70
N VAL A 99 -3.68 1.67 -5.58
CA VAL A 99 -3.96 1.15 -4.24
C VAL A 99 -4.89 2.12 -3.54
N GLU A 100 -5.89 1.58 -2.86
CA GLU A 100 -6.92 2.37 -2.18
C GLU A 100 -7.32 1.72 -0.85
N VAL A 101 -7.54 2.56 0.16
CA VAL A 101 -8.34 2.20 1.33
C VAL A 101 -9.76 2.73 1.10
N LEU A 102 -10.70 1.83 0.88
CA LEU A 102 -12.06 2.14 0.46
C LEU A 102 -12.78 2.97 1.52
N GLY A 103 -13.46 4.04 1.09
CA GLY A 103 -14.20 4.93 1.98
C GLY A 103 -13.33 5.92 2.76
N VAL A 104 -12.00 5.85 2.65
CA VAL A 104 -11.09 6.82 3.24
C VAL A 104 -10.72 7.87 2.19
N ALA A 105 -11.18 9.11 2.39
CA ALA A 105 -10.91 10.20 1.46
C ALA A 105 -9.39 10.44 1.33
N GLY A 106 -8.92 10.62 0.09
CA GLY A 106 -7.51 10.91 -0.16
C GLY A 106 -6.56 9.73 0.07
N SER A 107 -7.04 8.50 0.23
CA SER A 107 -6.19 7.30 0.40
C SER A 107 -5.69 6.70 -0.93
N GLN A 108 -6.23 7.14 -2.05
CA GLN A 108 -5.96 6.57 -3.37
C GLN A 108 -4.61 7.03 -3.91
N ILE A 109 -3.70 6.07 -4.13
CA ILE A 109 -2.45 6.30 -4.85
C ILE A 109 -2.44 5.56 -6.19
N GLN A 110 -1.84 6.21 -7.17
CA GLN A 110 -1.43 5.59 -8.42
C GLN A 110 0.09 5.50 -8.45
N TRP A 111 0.59 4.34 -8.82
CA TRP A 111 2.01 4.05 -9.03
C TRP A 111 2.16 3.36 -10.37
N SER A 112 3.03 3.86 -11.23
CA SER A 112 3.41 3.14 -12.45
C SER A 112 4.88 2.82 -12.38
N ARG A 113 5.27 1.63 -12.86
CA ARG A 113 6.67 1.35 -13.16
C ARG A 113 7.06 2.16 -14.40
N GLY A 114 7.44 3.42 -14.20
CA GLY A 114 8.03 4.27 -15.21
C GLY A 114 9.44 3.81 -15.59
N ASP A 115 10.20 4.71 -16.22
CA ASP A 115 11.64 4.50 -16.41
C ASP A 115 12.34 4.41 -15.03
N VAL A 116 12.77 3.20 -14.67
CA VAL A 116 13.47 2.86 -13.42
C VAL A 116 14.97 3.15 -13.48
N SER A 117 15.41 4.00 -14.41
CA SER A 117 16.78 4.50 -14.44
C SER A 117 17.16 5.16 -13.10
N PRO A 118 18.35 4.88 -12.56
CA PRO A 118 18.83 5.48 -11.31
C PRO A 118 18.63 7.01 -11.31
N GLY A 119 18.05 7.54 -10.24
CA GLY A 119 17.86 8.99 -10.06
C GLY A 119 16.60 9.60 -10.70
N ARG A 120 15.71 8.82 -11.35
CA ARG A 120 14.41 9.34 -11.78
C ARG A 120 13.36 9.20 -10.65
N PRO A 121 12.64 10.27 -10.28
CA PRO A 121 11.68 10.23 -9.18
C PRO A 121 10.45 9.38 -9.53
N VAL A 122 9.95 8.65 -8.53
CA VAL A 122 8.62 8.01 -8.62
C VAL A 122 7.56 9.09 -8.66
N VAL A 123 6.64 8.97 -9.62
CA VAL A 123 5.47 9.83 -9.65
C VAL A 123 4.31 9.11 -8.97
N ILE A 124 4.10 9.40 -7.70
CA ILE A 124 2.87 9.04 -6.98
C ILE A 124 1.85 10.11 -7.31
N ARG A 125 0.72 9.72 -7.89
CA ARG A 125 -0.38 10.65 -8.18
C ARG A 125 -1.58 10.27 -7.32
N PRO A 126 -2.30 11.25 -6.76
CA PRO A 126 -3.67 11.02 -6.35
C PRO A 126 -4.43 10.50 -7.58
N ARG A 127 -5.26 9.48 -7.40
CA ARG A 127 -6.21 9.09 -8.45
C ARG A 127 -7.14 10.27 -8.68
N ALA A 128 -7.30 10.71 -9.93
CA ALA A 128 -8.36 11.65 -10.27
C ALA A 128 -9.67 11.00 -9.86
N GLY A 129 -10.44 11.65 -8.98
CA GLY A 129 -11.79 11.18 -8.67
C GLY A 129 -12.61 11.02 -9.95
N PRO A 130 -13.72 10.26 -9.95
CA PRO A 130 -14.66 10.34 -11.06
C PRO A 130 -14.94 11.83 -11.28
N ASP A 131 -14.81 12.31 -12.52
CA ASP A 131 -15.14 13.69 -12.88
C ASP A 131 -16.43 14.04 -12.14
N ARG A 132 -16.36 15.00 -11.21
CA ARG A 132 -17.57 15.60 -10.66
C ARG A 132 -18.21 16.33 -11.83
N LEU A 133 -19.00 15.60 -12.61
CA LEU A 133 -19.96 16.16 -13.55
C LEU A 133 -20.77 17.16 -12.74
N ARG A 134 -20.74 18.39 -13.25
CA ARG A 134 -21.46 19.56 -12.74
C ARG A 134 -22.94 19.28 -12.57
#